data_AF-A0A4Y2DQK1-F1
#
_entry.id   AF-A0A4Y2DQK1-F1
#
_cell.length_a   1.000
_cell.length_b   1.000
_cell.length_c   1.000
_cell.angle_alpha   90.00
_cell.angle_beta   90.00
_cell.angle_gamma   90.00
#
_symmetry.space_group_name_H-M   'P 1'
#
loop_
_entity.id
_entity.type
_entity.pdbx_description
1 polymer ?
#
loop_
_entity_poly.entity_id
_entity_poly.type
_entity_poly.pdbx_seq_one_letter_code
_entity_poly.pdbx_strand_id
1 'polypeptide(L)'
;METASLLGCAWENVVGYCDGKIVSSKRNSEQKAALIDKDRQLLKPLRRVPLPVSSLMSAPFTWFSKGYKETFMSGEQEPWAFLGGLTSELQHLLPLESVNDLFLYKPPEIPNNKIYTIRPYLPSDEAQVYDVCRRTCDDGMDGSEVFPEYPDLIGDKLVGHFLCLSPEYCFVVEDENGICGYALAALDAQQLKTKCEMCWIPELLAKYPAPKKGNGEMLTPAEEIIAGFYNRQKVGPPEIVYVHHPSTLRMNILPTVSDPSVPKRMLTCILSTLKANGSHGVFVDVTVGDKNIVDFFSKLGFLEIAHPGFHVEDVFYMGRTF
;
A
#
# COMPACT_ATOMS: atom_id res chain seq x y z
N MET A 1 25.20 22.35 51.36
CA MET A 1 24.61 23.63 50.95
C MET A 1 24.10 23.47 49.54
N GLU A 2 22.84 23.86 49.37
CA GLU A 2 21.91 23.54 48.29
C GLU A 2 22.16 24.27 46.95
N THR A 3 21.54 23.66 45.92
CA THR A 3 20.75 24.25 44.80
C THR A 3 21.37 24.93 43.56
N ALA A 4 21.01 24.30 42.42
CA ALA A 4 20.24 24.83 41.27
C ALA A 4 20.93 25.55 40.08
N SER A 5 20.46 25.10 38.89
CA SER A 5 20.66 25.58 37.52
C SER A 5 20.35 27.07 37.29
N LEU A 6 20.80 27.63 36.14
CA LEU A 6 19.95 28.38 35.20
C LEU A 6 20.66 28.70 33.86
N LEU A 7 19.85 28.70 32.81
CA LEU A 7 20.10 29.05 31.41
C LEU A 7 20.46 30.53 31.19
N GLY A 8 21.10 30.84 30.05
CA GLY A 8 21.21 32.21 29.53
C GLY A 8 21.43 32.26 28.02
N CYS A 9 20.35 32.45 27.25
CA CYS A 9 20.37 32.93 25.87
C CYS A 9 20.70 34.43 25.84
N ALA A 10 21.61 34.87 24.97
CA ALA A 10 21.88 36.28 24.73
C ALA A 10 21.58 36.64 23.27
N TRP A 11 20.61 37.55 23.08
CA TRP A 11 20.39 38.36 21.89
C TRP A 11 21.18 39.67 22.07
N GLU A 12 21.99 40.06 21.10
CA GLU A 12 22.61 41.40 21.07
C GLU A 12 22.20 42.16 19.81
N ASN A 13 21.37 43.19 20.02
CA ASN A 13 21.16 44.30 19.08
C ASN A 13 22.16 45.41 19.45
N VAL A 14 23.02 45.81 18.51
CA VAL A 14 23.90 46.97 18.66
C VAL A 14 23.24 48.19 18.02
N VAL A 15 22.92 49.19 18.85
CA VAL A 15 22.55 50.55 18.43
C VAL A 15 23.68 51.48 18.87
N GLY A 16 24.34 52.12 17.91
CA GLY A 16 25.32 53.18 18.14
C GLY A 16 24.70 54.56 17.90
N TYR A 17 24.89 55.48 18.82
CA TYR A 17 24.43 56.88 18.79
C TYR A 17 25.64 57.81 18.63
N CYS A 18 25.62 58.73 17.65
CA CYS A 18 26.51 59.90 17.62
C CYS A 18 25.77 61.12 17.02
N ASP A 19 25.71 62.18 17.83
CA ASP A 19 25.79 63.61 17.51
C ASP A 19 24.89 64.25 16.44
N GLY A 20 23.73 64.73 16.90
CA GLY A 20 23.43 66.17 16.87
C GLY A 20 23.47 66.90 15.51
N LYS A 21 22.49 66.64 14.64
CA LYS A 21 21.80 67.64 13.78
C LYS A 21 20.71 66.93 12.96
N ILE A 22 19.45 67.30 13.17
CA ILE A 22 18.33 66.81 12.35
C ILE A 22 18.38 67.52 10.99
N VAL A 23 18.84 66.83 9.96
CA VAL A 23 18.58 67.18 8.55
C VAL A 23 17.62 66.12 8.01
N SER A 24 16.41 66.54 7.65
CA SER A 24 15.38 65.68 7.07
C SER A 24 15.75 65.26 5.64
N SER A 25 16.48 64.15 5.51
CA SER A 25 16.74 63.52 4.21
C SER A 25 15.54 62.65 3.81
N LYS A 26 14.58 63.27 3.12
CA LYS A 26 13.41 62.63 2.50
C LYS A 26 13.77 61.91 1.19
N ARG A 27 14.94 61.26 1.12
CA ARG A 27 15.55 60.79 -0.15
C ARG A 27 16.00 59.32 -0.15
N ASN A 28 15.47 58.48 0.77
CA ASN A 28 15.87 57.08 0.90
C ASN A 28 14.71 56.05 0.84
N SER A 29 13.46 56.52 0.70
CA SER A 29 12.28 55.64 0.52
C SER A 29 12.02 55.32 -0.95
N GLU A 30 12.29 56.26 -1.86
CA GLU A 30 12.03 56.09 -3.31
C GLU A 30 13.06 55.17 -3.98
N GLN A 31 14.33 55.18 -3.54
CA GLN A 31 15.36 54.29 -4.10
C GLN A 31 15.23 52.85 -3.63
N LYS A 32 14.75 52.60 -2.40
CA LYS A 32 14.43 51.23 -1.93
C LYS A 32 13.19 50.66 -2.63
N ALA A 33 12.17 51.49 -2.90
CA ALA A 33 11.00 51.07 -3.66
C ALA A 33 11.34 50.74 -5.12
N ALA A 34 12.25 51.50 -5.74
CA ALA A 34 12.66 51.28 -7.14
C ALA A 34 13.52 50.01 -7.35
N LEU A 35 14.28 49.55 -6.34
CA LEU A 35 15.00 48.28 -6.41
C LEU A 35 14.06 47.07 -6.27
N ILE A 36 13.09 47.15 -5.36
CA ILE A 36 12.08 46.09 -5.15
C ILE A 36 11.17 45.93 -6.37
N ASP A 37 10.87 47.02 -7.08
CA ASP A 37 10.01 46.97 -8.29
C ASP A 37 10.77 46.44 -9.53
N LYS A 38 12.09 46.70 -9.62
CA LYS A 38 12.94 46.13 -10.69
C LYS A 38 13.14 44.61 -10.56
N ASP A 39 13.33 44.09 -9.35
CA ASP A 39 13.43 42.65 -9.13
C ASP A 39 12.08 41.93 -9.33
N ARG A 40 10.96 42.63 -9.10
CA ARG A 40 9.61 42.12 -9.37
C ARG A 40 9.27 42.09 -10.86
N GLN A 41 9.86 42.98 -11.67
CA GLN A 41 9.68 43.01 -13.13
C GLN A 41 10.59 42.03 -13.89
N LEU A 42 11.75 41.66 -13.34
CA LEU A 42 12.68 40.71 -13.99
C LEU A 42 12.33 39.22 -13.80
N LEU A 43 11.32 38.89 -12.98
CA LEU A 43 10.95 37.51 -12.65
C LEU A 43 9.67 36.97 -13.34
N LYS A 44 9.22 37.56 -14.46
CA LYS A 44 8.21 36.94 -15.35
C LYS A 44 8.52 37.29 -16.81
N PRO A 45 8.78 36.30 -17.70
CA PRO A 45 7.97 35.09 -17.84
C PRO A 45 8.81 33.79 -17.90
N LEU A 46 9.14 33.21 -16.74
CA LEU A 46 9.50 31.80 -16.64
C LEU A 46 8.69 31.19 -15.50
N ARG A 47 7.42 30.91 -15.79
CA ARG A 47 6.42 30.10 -15.06
C ARG A 47 5.04 30.75 -15.20
N ARG A 48 4.34 30.42 -16.29
CA ARG A 48 2.93 30.02 -16.13
C ARG A 48 2.98 28.52 -15.89
N VAL A 49 3.14 28.12 -14.64
CA VAL A 49 2.70 26.77 -14.25
C VAL A 49 1.17 26.89 -14.22
N PRO A 50 0.43 26.09 -14.99
CA PRO A 50 -1.03 26.05 -14.87
C PRO A 50 -1.38 25.80 -13.40
N LEU A 51 -2.40 26.48 -12.89
CA LEU A 51 -2.96 26.13 -11.58
C LEU A 51 -3.30 24.64 -11.59
N PRO A 52 -3.01 23.87 -10.51
CA PRO A 52 -3.34 22.46 -10.49
C PRO A 52 -4.87 22.36 -10.63
N VAL A 53 -5.31 21.82 -11.76
CA VAL A 53 -6.70 21.50 -12.01
C VAL A 53 -7.05 20.37 -11.04
N SER A 54 -7.68 20.74 -9.92
CA SER A 54 -8.11 19.84 -8.85
C SER A 54 -9.37 19.07 -9.24
N SER A 55 -9.32 18.42 -10.38
CA SER A 55 -10.30 17.45 -10.85
C SER A 55 -9.63 16.61 -11.94
N LEU A 56 -9.77 15.29 -11.85
CA LEU A 56 -9.71 14.42 -13.02
C LEU A 56 -10.84 14.89 -13.96
N MET A 57 -10.59 15.98 -14.69
CA MET A 57 -11.39 16.32 -15.85
C MET A 57 -11.08 15.23 -16.85
N SER A 58 -12.11 14.44 -17.20
CA SER A 58 -12.21 13.90 -18.54
C SER A 58 -11.72 14.98 -19.50
N ALA A 59 -10.68 14.68 -20.29
CA ALA A 59 -10.09 15.67 -21.18
C ALA A 59 -11.23 16.33 -21.98
N PRO A 60 -11.36 17.66 -22.01
CA PRO A 60 -12.45 18.33 -22.73
C PRO A 60 -12.40 18.08 -24.25
N PHE A 61 -11.34 17.41 -24.71
CA PHE A 61 -11.07 17.11 -26.10
C PHE A 61 -10.82 15.60 -26.25
N THR A 62 -11.77 14.90 -26.86
CA THR A 62 -11.55 13.57 -27.45
C THR A 62 -11.07 13.75 -28.89
N TRP A 63 -10.58 12.68 -29.55
CA TRP A 63 -10.19 12.71 -30.98
C TRP A 63 -11.31 13.28 -31.90
N PHE A 64 -12.56 13.24 -31.44
CA PHE A 64 -13.75 13.70 -32.16
C PHE A 64 -14.21 15.13 -31.80
N SER A 65 -13.48 15.82 -30.92
CA SER A 65 -13.84 17.18 -30.52
C SER A 65 -13.48 18.21 -31.59
N LYS A 66 -14.37 19.20 -31.80
CA LYS A 66 -14.11 20.33 -32.69
C LYS A 66 -12.92 21.14 -32.14
N GLY A 67 -11.89 21.33 -32.96
CA GLY A 67 -10.64 22.03 -32.58
C GLY A 67 -9.44 21.12 -32.32
N TYR A 68 -9.60 19.79 -32.32
CA TYR A 68 -8.51 18.82 -32.16
C TYR A 68 -7.39 19.01 -33.19
N LYS A 69 -7.75 19.26 -34.46
CA LYS A 69 -6.77 19.41 -35.54
C LYS A 69 -5.90 20.68 -35.39
N GLU A 70 -6.47 21.75 -34.84
CA GLU A 70 -5.81 23.05 -34.67
C GLU A 70 -4.78 23.02 -33.53
N THR A 71 -5.01 22.19 -32.51
CA THR A 71 -4.11 22.00 -31.36
C THR A 71 -2.86 21.16 -31.69
N PHE A 72 -2.96 20.23 -32.64
CA PHE A 72 -1.79 19.45 -33.12
C PHE A 72 -0.93 20.23 -34.11
N MET A 73 -1.52 21.13 -34.89
CA MET A 73 -0.79 21.91 -35.89
C MET A 73 0.03 23.05 -35.28
N SER A 74 -0.31 23.52 -34.08
CA SER A 74 0.46 24.59 -33.43
C SER A 74 1.79 24.11 -32.84
N GLY A 75 1.94 22.79 -32.59
CA GLY A 75 3.10 22.24 -31.87
C GLY A 75 3.22 22.72 -30.42
N GLU A 76 2.25 23.51 -29.93
CA GLU A 76 2.29 24.12 -28.60
C GLU A 76 1.74 23.21 -27.49
N GLN A 77 1.02 22.14 -27.86
CA GLN A 77 0.46 21.19 -26.91
C GLN A 77 1.07 19.81 -27.11
N GLU A 78 1.63 19.24 -26.04
CA GLU A 78 2.20 17.91 -26.09
C GLU A 78 1.07 16.84 -26.13
N PRO A 79 1.22 15.74 -26.91
CA PRO A 79 0.14 14.77 -27.16
C PRO A 79 -0.54 14.18 -25.91
N TRP A 80 0.18 14.09 -24.80
CA TRP A 80 -0.28 13.55 -23.52
C TRP A 80 -1.28 14.45 -22.78
N ALA A 81 -1.47 15.70 -23.22
CA ALA A 81 -2.50 16.59 -22.68
C ALA A 81 -3.93 16.04 -22.89
N PHE A 82 -4.14 15.16 -23.88
CA PHE A 82 -5.46 14.63 -24.25
C PHE A 82 -5.83 13.32 -23.56
N LEU A 83 -4.86 12.56 -23.05
CA LEU A 83 -5.12 11.31 -22.33
C LEU A 83 -5.23 11.49 -20.81
N GLY A 84 -5.25 12.72 -20.30
CA GLY A 84 -5.26 12.99 -18.86
C GLY A 84 -3.88 13.30 -18.27
N GLY A 85 -2.92 13.69 -19.12
CA GLY A 85 -1.57 14.08 -18.72
C GLY A 85 -0.58 12.92 -18.64
N LEU A 86 0.68 13.21 -18.26
CA LEU A 86 1.80 12.26 -18.23
C LEU A 86 1.49 11.07 -17.33
N THR A 87 0.82 11.32 -16.21
CA THR A 87 0.40 10.28 -15.26
C THR A 87 -0.48 9.24 -15.94
N SER A 88 -1.42 9.66 -16.79
CA SER A 88 -2.30 8.73 -17.48
C SER A 88 -1.54 7.93 -18.54
N GLU A 89 -0.63 8.54 -19.29
CA GLU A 89 0.24 7.81 -20.23
C GLU A 89 1.06 6.74 -19.51
N LEU A 90 1.67 7.07 -18.37
CA LEU A 90 2.42 6.12 -17.56
C LEU A 90 1.54 5.00 -17.00
N GLN A 91 0.27 5.29 -16.69
CA GLN A 91 -0.70 4.27 -16.29
C GLN A 91 -1.05 3.31 -17.44
N HIS A 92 -1.18 3.80 -18.67
CA HIS A 92 -1.41 2.96 -19.85
C HIS A 92 -0.22 2.04 -20.19
N LEU A 93 0.98 2.35 -19.70
CA LEU A 93 2.13 1.44 -19.82
C LEU A 93 2.04 0.24 -18.86
N LEU A 94 1.21 0.31 -17.81
CA LEU A 94 1.00 -0.83 -16.92
C LEU A 94 0.11 -1.86 -17.63
N PRO A 95 0.36 -3.16 -17.44
CA PRO A 95 -0.38 -4.22 -18.13
C PRO A 95 -1.80 -4.41 -17.55
N LEU A 96 -2.46 -3.36 -17.06
CA LEU A 96 -3.66 -3.43 -16.23
C LEU A 96 -4.85 -2.72 -16.87
N GLU A 97 -5.31 -3.23 -18.01
CA GLU A 97 -6.36 -2.57 -18.83
C GLU A 97 -7.71 -2.46 -18.10
N SER A 98 -8.04 -3.36 -17.17
CA SER A 98 -9.33 -3.40 -16.46
C SER A 98 -9.30 -2.87 -15.02
N VAL A 99 -8.18 -2.30 -14.56
CA VAL A 99 -7.91 -1.99 -13.14
C VAL A 99 -7.88 -0.49 -12.85
N ASN A 100 -8.72 0.28 -13.56
CA ASN A 100 -8.74 1.74 -13.48
C ASN A 100 -9.16 2.28 -12.11
N ASP A 101 -9.96 1.52 -11.36
CA ASP A 101 -10.44 1.86 -10.00
C ASP A 101 -9.31 1.98 -8.95
N LEU A 102 -8.18 1.30 -9.18
CA LEU A 102 -7.01 1.41 -8.30
C LEU A 102 -6.25 2.73 -8.47
N PHE A 103 -6.47 3.45 -9.58
CA PHE A 103 -5.87 4.76 -9.83
C PHE A 103 -6.77 5.93 -9.44
N LEU A 104 -8.01 5.65 -9.02
CA LEU A 104 -8.95 6.64 -8.52
C LEU A 104 -8.68 6.93 -7.04
N TYR A 105 -7.95 8.02 -6.80
CA TYR A 105 -7.64 8.52 -5.46
C TYR A 105 -8.44 9.79 -5.18
N LYS A 106 -9.05 9.86 -3.99
CA LYS A 106 -9.51 11.15 -3.48
C LYS A 106 -8.28 11.93 -3.00
N PRO A 107 -8.19 13.24 -3.28
CA PRO A 107 -7.18 14.08 -2.65
C PRO A 107 -7.26 13.90 -1.13
N PRO A 108 -6.12 13.85 -0.43
CA PRO A 108 -6.15 13.72 1.03
C PRO A 108 -6.86 14.93 1.62
N GLU A 109 -7.75 14.69 2.60
CA GLU A 109 -8.52 15.76 3.25
C GLU A 109 -7.61 16.73 4.01
N ILE A 110 -6.48 16.21 4.49
CA ILE A 110 -5.46 16.94 5.23
C ILE A 110 -4.13 16.78 4.49
N PRO A 111 -3.38 17.87 4.20
CA PRO A 111 -2.04 17.76 3.67
C PRO A 111 -1.18 16.89 4.59
N ASN A 112 -0.62 15.82 4.04
CA ASN A 112 0.27 14.90 4.74
C ASN A 112 1.59 14.82 3.99
N ASN A 113 2.71 14.85 4.72
CA ASN A 113 4.07 14.69 4.18
C ASN A 113 4.62 13.27 4.38
N LYS A 114 3.82 12.33 4.91
CA LYS A 114 4.21 10.95 5.13
C LYS A 114 4.47 10.25 3.80
N ILE A 115 5.65 9.65 3.69
CA ILE A 115 6.10 8.92 2.50
C ILE A 115 5.93 7.43 2.76
N TYR A 116 5.38 6.72 1.77
CA TYR A 116 5.29 5.27 1.75
C TYR A 116 6.11 4.73 0.58
N THR A 117 7.03 3.82 0.86
CA THR A 117 7.87 3.19 -0.16
C THR A 117 7.42 1.75 -0.35
N ILE A 118 6.98 1.40 -1.56
CA ILE A 118 6.67 0.02 -1.93
C ILE A 118 7.90 -0.57 -2.62
N ARG A 119 8.39 -1.69 -2.11
CA ARG A 119 9.58 -2.38 -2.66
C ARG A 119 9.42 -3.89 -2.60
N PRO A 120 10.20 -4.66 -3.40
CA PRO A 120 10.28 -6.10 -3.26
C PRO A 120 10.72 -6.51 -1.84
N TYR A 121 10.18 -7.64 -1.40
CA TYR A 121 10.54 -8.29 -0.14
C TYR A 121 12.02 -8.74 -0.15
N LEU A 122 12.68 -8.61 0.99
CA LEU A 122 14.00 -9.17 1.25
C LEU A 122 13.91 -10.15 2.43
N PRO A 123 14.72 -11.22 2.48
CA PRO A 123 14.70 -12.17 3.60
C PRO A 123 14.94 -11.52 4.98
N SER A 124 15.63 -10.38 5.04
CA SER A 124 15.81 -9.61 6.28
C SER A 124 14.52 -9.00 6.83
N ASP A 125 13.48 -8.90 6.00
CA ASP A 125 12.19 -8.31 6.37
C ASP A 125 11.26 -9.31 7.09
N GLU A 126 11.59 -10.60 7.09
CA GLU A 126 10.72 -11.69 7.59
C GLU A 126 10.12 -11.38 8.96
N ALA A 127 10.96 -11.00 9.93
CA ALA A 127 10.53 -10.70 11.28
C ALA A 127 9.53 -9.52 11.35
N GLN A 128 9.71 -8.49 10.53
CA GLN A 128 8.79 -7.35 10.47
C GLN A 128 7.50 -7.69 9.72
N VAL A 129 7.56 -8.54 8.68
CA VAL A 129 6.36 -9.05 8.00
C VAL A 129 5.54 -9.92 8.97
N TYR A 130 6.20 -10.74 9.79
CA TYR A 130 5.54 -11.52 10.84
C TYR A 130 4.92 -10.63 11.92
N ASP A 131 5.59 -9.53 12.31
CA ASP A 131 5.00 -8.53 13.21
C ASP A 131 3.72 -7.90 12.64
N VAL A 132 3.76 -7.44 11.38
CA VAL A 132 2.57 -6.89 10.71
C VAL A 132 1.46 -7.94 10.60
N CYS A 133 1.80 -9.19 10.28
CA CYS A 133 0.83 -10.28 10.16
C CYS A 133 0.10 -10.52 11.49
N ARG A 134 0.87 -10.61 12.58
CA ARG A 134 0.36 -10.76 13.95
C ARG A 134 -0.51 -9.58 14.38
N ARG A 135 -0.11 -8.35 14.07
CA ARG A 135 -0.84 -7.12 14.39
C ARG A 135 -2.06 -6.85 13.49
N THR A 136 -2.36 -7.79 12.58
CA THR A 136 -3.53 -7.71 11.69
C THR A 136 -4.29 -9.02 11.59
N CYS A 137 -4.00 -10.01 12.46
CA CYS A 137 -4.57 -11.34 12.34
C CYS A 137 -5.96 -11.51 13.00
N ASP A 138 -6.42 -10.56 13.80
CA ASP A 138 -7.74 -10.59 14.44
C ASP A 138 -8.75 -9.79 13.61
N ASP A 139 -9.25 -10.36 12.51
CA ASP A 139 -10.11 -9.66 11.52
C ASP A 139 -9.54 -8.27 11.13
N GLY A 140 -8.26 -8.22 10.77
CA GLY A 140 -7.55 -6.98 10.42
C GLY A 140 -7.16 -6.09 11.60
N MET A 141 -7.49 -6.48 12.83
CA MET A 141 -7.12 -5.80 14.07
C MET A 141 -5.90 -6.45 14.73
N ASP A 142 -5.41 -5.81 15.80
CA ASP A 142 -4.21 -6.23 16.50
C ASP A 142 -4.42 -7.55 17.26
N GLY A 143 -3.80 -8.62 16.78
CA GLY A 143 -3.82 -9.94 17.38
C GLY A 143 -2.57 -10.30 18.17
N SER A 144 -1.74 -9.31 18.56
CA SER A 144 -0.47 -9.55 19.27
C SER A 144 -0.61 -10.39 20.54
N GLU A 145 -1.73 -10.26 21.24
CA GLU A 145 -2.01 -10.96 22.50
C GLU A 145 -2.75 -12.30 22.31
N VAL A 146 -3.05 -12.69 21.06
CA VAL A 146 -3.83 -13.91 20.79
C VAL A 146 -2.98 -15.18 20.98
N PHE A 147 -1.68 -15.11 20.66
CA PHE A 147 -0.76 -16.26 20.70
C PHE A 147 0.55 -15.93 21.44
N PRO A 148 0.51 -15.61 22.75
CA PRO A 148 1.70 -15.18 23.50
C PRO A 148 2.80 -16.25 23.57
N GLU A 149 2.40 -17.53 23.62
CA GLU A 149 3.33 -18.68 23.69
C GLU A 149 3.97 -19.01 22.34
N TYR A 150 3.27 -18.70 21.24
CA TYR A 150 3.69 -19.03 19.88
C TYR A 150 3.62 -17.80 18.98
N PRO A 151 4.52 -16.83 19.20
CA PRO A 151 4.51 -15.57 18.48
C PRO A 151 4.53 -15.75 16.95
N ASP A 152 5.24 -16.74 16.44
CA ASP A 152 5.43 -16.89 14.99
C ASP A 152 4.36 -17.78 14.33
N LEU A 153 3.48 -18.40 15.11
CA LEU A 153 2.52 -19.40 14.63
C LEU A 153 1.61 -18.86 13.53
N ILE A 154 1.11 -17.65 13.72
CA ILE A 154 0.21 -17.03 12.76
C ILE A 154 0.95 -16.61 11.48
N GLY A 155 2.20 -16.13 11.63
CA GLY A 155 3.06 -15.81 10.49
C GLY A 155 3.37 -17.06 9.67
N ASP A 156 3.74 -18.15 10.35
CA ASP A 156 4.02 -19.44 9.73
C ASP A 156 2.80 -20.05 9.02
N LYS A 157 1.61 -19.90 9.61
CA LYS A 157 0.35 -20.33 9.02
C LYS A 157 0.02 -19.53 7.75
N LEU A 158 0.10 -18.20 7.83
CA LEU A 158 -0.52 -17.31 6.85
C LEU A 158 0.43 -16.78 5.78
N VAL A 159 1.69 -16.48 6.13
CA VAL A 159 2.62 -15.75 5.25
C VAL A 159 3.92 -16.51 4.97
N GLY A 160 4.40 -17.35 5.87
CA GLY A 160 5.72 -17.99 5.77
C GLY A 160 5.93 -18.78 4.46
N HIS A 161 4.91 -19.51 4.01
CA HIS A 161 4.99 -20.26 2.76
C HIS A 161 5.11 -19.36 1.51
N PHE A 162 4.53 -18.16 1.50
CA PHE A 162 4.74 -17.20 0.42
C PHE A 162 6.18 -16.68 0.41
N LEU A 163 6.69 -16.30 1.59
CA LEU A 163 8.04 -15.75 1.74
C LEU A 163 9.13 -16.77 1.35
N CYS A 164 8.89 -18.04 1.65
CA CYS A 164 9.82 -19.12 1.36
C CYS A 164 9.71 -19.64 -0.09
N LEU A 165 8.49 -19.82 -0.61
CA LEU A 165 8.25 -20.56 -1.86
C LEU A 165 8.00 -19.67 -3.08
N SER A 166 7.63 -18.40 -2.88
CA SER A 166 7.35 -17.42 -3.93
C SER A 166 7.78 -15.98 -3.57
N PRO A 167 9.04 -15.77 -3.09
CA PRO A 167 9.52 -14.45 -2.69
C PRO A 167 9.53 -13.41 -3.83
N GLU A 168 9.61 -13.85 -5.09
CA GLU A 168 9.64 -13.00 -6.28
C GLU A 168 8.33 -12.23 -6.52
N TYR A 169 7.24 -12.66 -5.90
CA TYR A 169 5.93 -12.02 -5.94
C TYR A 169 5.56 -11.39 -4.59
N CYS A 170 6.53 -11.15 -3.72
CA CYS A 170 6.35 -10.55 -2.41
C CYS A 170 6.84 -9.10 -2.39
N PHE A 171 6.00 -8.20 -1.89
CA PHE A 171 6.28 -6.77 -1.75
C PHE A 171 5.95 -6.32 -0.33
N VAL A 172 6.69 -5.33 0.14
CA VAL A 172 6.46 -4.67 1.43
C VAL A 172 6.25 -3.18 1.20
N VAL A 173 5.49 -2.56 2.10
CA VAL A 173 5.42 -1.10 2.21
C VAL A 173 6.04 -0.66 3.52
N GLU A 174 6.94 0.30 3.42
CA GLU A 174 7.61 0.90 4.58
C GLU A 174 7.27 2.39 4.69
N ASP A 175 7.14 2.85 5.93
CA ASP A 175 7.08 4.26 6.30
C ASP A 175 8.29 4.61 7.18
N GLU A 176 8.29 5.82 7.77
CA GLU A 176 9.39 6.30 8.62
C GLU A 176 9.70 5.40 9.84
N ASN A 177 8.77 4.54 10.25
CA ASN A 177 8.91 3.62 11.39
C ASN A 177 9.26 2.19 10.99
N GLY A 178 9.40 1.90 9.69
CA GLY A 178 9.67 0.56 9.16
C GLY A 178 8.50 -0.01 8.37
N ILE A 179 8.44 -1.34 8.25
CA ILE A 179 7.44 -2.01 7.43
C ILE A 179 6.06 -1.87 8.08
N CYS A 180 5.12 -1.27 7.35
CA CYS A 180 3.76 -1.03 7.80
C CYS A 180 2.71 -1.86 7.02
N GLY A 181 3.14 -2.71 6.09
CA GLY A 181 2.25 -3.56 5.32
C GLY A 181 3.02 -4.50 4.39
N TYR A 182 2.35 -5.54 3.92
CA TYR A 182 2.87 -6.49 2.94
C TYR A 182 1.81 -6.86 1.91
N ALA A 183 2.24 -7.24 0.72
CA ALA A 183 1.44 -7.92 -0.29
C ALA A 183 2.27 -9.09 -0.83
N LEU A 184 1.80 -10.31 -0.59
CA LEU A 184 2.47 -11.55 -0.95
C LEU A 184 1.60 -12.29 -1.95
N ALA A 185 2.17 -12.83 -3.01
CA ALA A 185 1.40 -13.59 -3.98
C ALA A 185 2.17 -14.81 -4.47
N ALA A 186 1.45 -15.69 -5.16
CA ALA A 186 2.04 -16.72 -6.00
C ALA A 186 1.35 -16.70 -7.35
N LEU A 187 2.16 -16.82 -8.40
CA LEU A 187 1.68 -16.83 -9.78
C LEU A 187 0.71 -17.98 -10.05
N ASP A 188 1.06 -19.18 -9.57
CA ASP A 188 0.27 -20.40 -9.71
C ASP A 188 -0.07 -20.94 -8.31
N ALA A 189 -1.33 -20.79 -7.93
CA ALA A 189 -1.85 -21.22 -6.64
C ALA A 189 -1.86 -22.74 -6.48
N GLN A 190 -2.05 -23.51 -7.56
CA GLN A 190 -1.96 -24.97 -7.51
C GLN A 190 -0.52 -25.40 -7.24
N GLN A 191 0.45 -24.79 -7.92
CA GLN A 191 1.87 -25.06 -7.70
C GLN A 191 2.29 -24.65 -6.28
N LEU A 192 1.85 -23.50 -5.78
CA LEU A 192 2.11 -23.07 -4.40
C LEU A 192 1.58 -24.11 -3.42
N LYS A 193 0.34 -24.58 -3.61
CA LYS A 193 -0.27 -25.61 -2.75
C LYS A 193 0.56 -26.89 -2.74
N THR A 194 0.97 -27.40 -3.90
CA THR A 194 1.81 -28.61 -3.99
C THR A 194 3.15 -28.41 -3.29
N LYS A 195 3.84 -27.28 -3.51
CA LYS A 195 5.10 -26.97 -2.82
C LYS A 195 4.91 -26.84 -1.31
N CYS A 196 3.82 -26.22 -0.87
CA CYS A 196 3.48 -26.09 0.54
C CYS A 196 3.31 -27.48 1.19
N GLU A 197 2.55 -28.38 0.57
CA GLU A 197 2.33 -29.75 1.06
C GLU A 197 3.62 -30.58 1.17
N MET A 198 4.57 -30.36 0.25
CA MET A 198 5.83 -31.11 0.18
C MET A 198 6.94 -30.54 1.05
N CYS A 199 7.04 -29.22 1.18
CA CYS A 199 8.19 -28.54 1.80
C CYS A 199 7.81 -27.82 3.09
N TRP A 200 6.73 -27.02 3.07
CA TRP A 200 6.38 -26.15 4.20
C TRP A 200 5.67 -26.90 5.33
N ILE A 201 4.65 -27.72 5.00
CA ILE A 201 3.89 -28.45 6.01
C ILE A 201 4.78 -29.37 6.87
N PRO A 202 5.72 -30.16 6.31
CA PRO A 202 6.63 -30.95 7.15
C PRO A 202 7.47 -30.11 8.12
N GLU A 203 7.91 -28.92 7.72
CA GLU A 203 8.64 -27.99 8.59
C GLU A 203 7.76 -27.47 9.73
N LEU A 204 6.50 -27.11 9.43
CA LEU A 204 5.53 -26.73 10.46
C LEU A 204 5.28 -27.85 11.48
N LEU A 205 5.11 -29.09 11.01
CA LEU A 205 4.87 -30.24 11.89
C LEU A 205 6.09 -30.60 12.74
N ALA A 206 7.30 -30.25 12.30
CA ALA A 206 8.53 -30.38 13.07
C ALA A 206 8.68 -29.26 14.11
N LYS A 207 8.28 -28.03 13.75
CA LYS A 207 8.34 -26.85 14.63
C LYS A 207 7.24 -26.85 15.70
N TYR A 208 6.05 -27.35 15.38
CA TYR A 208 4.86 -27.32 16.23
C TYR A 208 4.33 -28.74 16.50
N PRO A 209 4.75 -29.38 17.61
CA PRO A 209 4.29 -30.72 17.98
C PRO A 209 2.78 -30.77 18.24
N ALA A 210 2.16 -31.92 17.93
CA ALA A 210 0.75 -32.15 18.16
C ALA A 210 0.35 -31.90 19.65
N PRO A 211 -0.77 -31.20 19.91
CA PRO A 211 -1.27 -31.00 21.26
C PRO A 211 -1.51 -32.36 21.94
N LYS A 212 -1.06 -32.51 23.20
CA LYS A 212 -1.16 -33.77 23.97
C LYS A 212 -2.43 -33.86 24.82
N LYS A 213 -3.35 -32.90 24.71
CA LYS A 213 -4.57 -32.84 25.51
C LYS A 213 -5.52 -33.99 25.15
N GLY A 214 -6.14 -34.57 26.17
CA GLY A 214 -7.07 -35.70 26.00
C GLY A 214 -8.41 -35.27 25.40
N ASN A 215 -9.18 -36.24 24.87
CA ASN A 215 -10.53 -35.99 24.35
C ASN A 215 -11.41 -35.34 25.43
N GLY A 216 -11.80 -34.08 25.23
CA GLY A 216 -12.72 -33.34 26.10
C GLY A 216 -12.14 -32.09 26.77
N GLU A 217 -10.83 -31.86 26.72
CA GLU A 217 -10.23 -30.59 27.14
C GLU A 217 -10.33 -29.56 26.00
N MET A 218 -10.71 -28.31 26.32
CA MET A 218 -10.70 -27.24 25.34
C MET A 218 -9.26 -26.91 24.93
N LEU A 219 -9.03 -26.89 23.62
CA LEU A 219 -7.78 -26.45 23.04
C LEU A 219 -7.65 -24.93 23.20
N THR A 220 -6.44 -24.43 23.37
CA THR A 220 -6.17 -23.00 23.22
C THR A 220 -6.27 -22.61 21.74
N PRO A 221 -6.47 -21.33 21.40
CA PRO A 221 -6.47 -20.88 20.01
C PRO A 221 -5.20 -21.29 19.23
N ALA A 222 -4.04 -21.28 19.91
CA ALA A 222 -2.78 -21.76 19.32
C ALA A 222 -2.83 -23.26 19.04
N GLU A 223 -3.31 -24.07 19.99
CA GLU A 223 -3.43 -25.52 19.83
C GLU A 223 -4.44 -25.91 18.75
N GLU A 224 -5.52 -25.14 18.56
CA GLU A 224 -6.48 -25.34 17.46
C GLU A 224 -5.82 -25.16 16.09
N ILE A 225 -5.01 -24.10 15.93
CA ILE A 225 -4.23 -23.88 14.69
C ILE A 225 -3.24 -25.02 14.47
N ILE A 226 -2.49 -25.41 15.51
CA ILE A 226 -1.51 -26.48 15.43
C ILE A 226 -2.19 -27.81 15.08
N ALA A 227 -3.32 -28.12 15.71
CA ALA A 227 -4.13 -29.29 15.39
C ALA A 227 -4.60 -29.27 13.93
N GLY A 228 -4.92 -28.09 13.39
CA GLY A 228 -5.23 -27.88 11.97
C GLY A 228 -4.11 -28.30 11.02
N PHE A 229 -2.83 -28.13 11.39
CA PHE A 229 -1.71 -28.60 10.56
C PHE A 229 -1.68 -30.13 10.43
N TYR A 230 -2.08 -30.86 11.48
CA TYR A 230 -2.16 -32.32 11.48
C TYR A 230 -3.44 -32.84 10.80
N ASN A 231 -4.57 -32.17 11.02
CA ASN A 231 -5.86 -32.54 10.45
C ASN A 231 -6.03 -31.96 9.03
N ARG A 232 -5.23 -32.48 8.08
CA ARG A 232 -5.23 -32.05 6.67
C ARG A 232 -6.61 -32.24 6.03
N GLN A 233 -7.50 -31.26 6.14
CA GLN A 233 -8.64 -31.19 5.22
C GLN A 233 -8.09 -30.90 3.83
N LYS A 234 -8.21 -31.89 2.94
CA LYS A 234 -7.74 -31.82 1.54
C LYS A 234 -8.55 -30.87 0.66
N VAL A 235 -9.55 -30.20 1.23
CA VAL A 235 -10.47 -29.33 0.50
C VAL A 235 -9.78 -27.99 0.27
N GLY A 236 -9.00 -27.90 -0.81
CA GLY A 236 -8.54 -26.61 -1.31
C GLY A 236 -9.63 -25.89 -2.08
N PRO A 237 -9.30 -24.72 -2.68
CA PRO A 237 -10.20 -24.02 -3.58
C PRO A 237 -10.81 -24.97 -4.63
N PRO A 238 -12.11 -24.88 -4.93
CA PRO A 238 -12.72 -25.66 -6.00
C PRO A 238 -12.10 -25.28 -7.34
N GLU A 239 -12.09 -26.22 -8.29
CA GLU A 239 -11.36 -26.07 -9.58
C GLU A 239 -11.72 -24.79 -10.33
N ILE A 240 -12.99 -24.37 -10.24
CA ILE A 240 -13.49 -23.14 -10.85
C ILE A 240 -12.72 -21.88 -10.42
N VAL A 241 -12.22 -21.85 -9.18
CA VAL A 241 -11.43 -20.73 -8.67
C VAL A 241 -10.11 -20.65 -9.43
N TYR A 242 -9.39 -21.76 -9.58
CA TYR A 242 -8.11 -21.78 -10.30
C TYR A 242 -8.26 -21.45 -11.78
N VAL A 243 -9.34 -21.89 -12.42
CA VAL A 243 -9.59 -21.63 -13.85
C VAL A 243 -9.76 -20.14 -14.13
N HIS A 244 -10.46 -19.41 -13.27
CA HIS A 244 -10.69 -17.97 -13.46
C HIS A 244 -9.62 -17.09 -12.78
N HIS A 245 -9.01 -17.61 -11.72
CA HIS A 245 -8.04 -16.92 -10.87
C HIS A 245 -6.86 -17.86 -10.58
N PRO A 246 -5.89 -17.99 -11.50
CA PRO A 246 -4.78 -18.93 -11.33
C PRO A 246 -3.81 -18.51 -10.20
N SER A 247 -3.76 -17.22 -9.86
CA SER A 247 -2.89 -16.70 -8.80
C SER A 247 -3.63 -16.58 -7.46
N THR A 248 -2.88 -16.62 -6.36
CA THR A 248 -3.39 -16.30 -5.03
C THR A 248 -2.56 -15.19 -4.38
N LEU A 249 -3.16 -14.41 -3.49
CA LEU A 249 -2.45 -13.38 -2.75
C LEU A 249 -2.88 -13.29 -1.29
N ARG A 250 -2.02 -12.71 -0.46
CA ARG A 250 -2.33 -12.26 0.89
C ARG A 250 -1.77 -10.86 1.09
N MET A 251 -2.59 -9.93 1.58
CA MET A 251 -2.20 -8.54 1.74
C MET A 251 -2.81 -7.97 3.02
N ASN A 252 -1.98 -7.38 3.87
CA ASN A 252 -2.39 -6.70 5.09
C ASN A 252 -1.56 -5.43 5.27
N ILE A 253 -2.20 -4.40 5.84
CA ILE A 253 -1.57 -3.11 6.13
C ILE A 253 -1.99 -2.73 7.54
N LEU A 254 -1.06 -2.18 8.32
CA LEU A 254 -1.32 -1.74 9.68
C LEU A 254 -2.38 -0.63 9.70
N PRO A 255 -3.28 -0.62 10.71
CA PRO A 255 -4.27 0.46 10.88
C PRO A 255 -3.68 1.86 11.06
N THR A 256 -2.38 1.96 11.36
CA THR A 256 -1.64 3.24 11.43
C THR A 256 -1.49 3.92 10.07
N VAL A 257 -1.72 3.21 8.97
CA VAL A 257 -1.73 3.75 7.61
C VAL A 257 -3.13 4.28 7.30
N SER A 258 -3.31 5.59 7.38
CA SER A 258 -4.58 6.25 7.09
C SER A 258 -4.81 6.58 5.61
N ASP A 259 -3.77 6.46 4.77
CA ASP A 259 -3.85 6.80 3.35
C ASP A 259 -4.49 5.65 2.55
N PRO A 260 -5.74 5.81 2.04
CA PRO A 260 -6.43 4.75 1.31
C PRO A 260 -5.81 4.47 -0.07
N SER A 261 -4.88 5.29 -0.55
CA SER A 261 -4.16 5.05 -1.80
C SER A 261 -3.06 4.00 -1.65
N VAL A 262 -2.52 3.79 -0.44
CA VAL A 262 -1.43 2.83 -0.19
C VAL A 262 -1.83 1.39 -0.51
N PRO A 263 -2.95 0.84 0.02
CA PRO A 263 -3.42 -0.49 -0.35
C PRO A 263 -3.65 -0.65 -1.86
N LYS A 264 -4.23 0.37 -2.50
CA LYS A 264 -4.47 0.37 -3.94
C LYS A 264 -3.18 0.29 -4.74
N ARG A 265 -2.17 1.10 -4.38
CA ARG A 265 -0.86 1.09 -5.05
C ARG A 265 -0.12 -0.22 -4.86
N MET A 266 -0.16 -0.81 -3.66
CA MET A 266 0.41 -2.14 -3.40
C MET A 266 -0.24 -3.20 -4.29
N LEU A 267 -1.57 -3.18 -4.37
CA LEU A 267 -2.30 -4.08 -5.24
C LEU A 267 -1.94 -3.83 -6.72
N THR A 268 -1.84 -2.57 -7.17
CA THR A 268 -1.37 -2.26 -8.53
C THR A 268 0.00 -2.90 -8.84
N CYS A 269 0.96 -2.82 -7.91
CA CYS A 269 2.27 -3.42 -8.08
C CYS A 269 2.19 -4.94 -8.24
N ILE A 270 1.43 -5.61 -7.37
CA ILE A 270 1.34 -7.07 -7.39
C ILE A 270 0.57 -7.58 -8.61
N LEU A 271 -0.55 -6.94 -8.97
CA LEU A 271 -1.33 -7.30 -10.16
C LEU A 271 -0.50 -7.10 -11.43
N SER A 272 0.24 -5.99 -11.53
CA SER A 272 1.13 -5.74 -12.68
C SER A 272 2.18 -6.82 -12.82
N THR A 273 2.76 -7.26 -11.69
CA THR A 273 3.77 -8.32 -11.65
C THR A 273 3.18 -9.66 -12.07
N LEU A 274 2.03 -10.04 -11.54
CA LEU A 274 1.34 -11.29 -11.90
C LEU A 274 0.95 -11.30 -13.39
N LYS A 275 0.40 -10.19 -13.89
CA LYS A 275 0.01 -10.05 -15.29
C LYS A 275 1.17 -10.11 -16.26
N ALA A 276 2.27 -9.42 -15.94
CA ALA A 276 3.50 -9.47 -16.72
C ALA A 276 4.09 -10.89 -16.81
N ASN A 277 3.78 -11.75 -15.83
CA ASN A 277 4.19 -13.15 -15.78
C ASN A 277 3.10 -14.13 -16.27
N GLY A 278 2.03 -13.64 -16.89
CA GLY A 278 1.05 -14.47 -17.59
C GLY A 278 -0.21 -14.84 -16.82
N SER A 279 -0.42 -14.32 -15.61
CA SER A 279 -1.69 -14.49 -14.89
C SER A 279 -2.77 -13.54 -15.41
N HIS A 280 -4.03 -13.95 -15.31
CA HIS A 280 -5.20 -13.16 -15.70
C HIS A 280 -6.21 -12.95 -14.56
N GLY A 281 -5.87 -13.42 -13.35
CA GLY A 281 -6.75 -13.33 -12.21
C GLY A 281 -6.09 -13.81 -10.92
N VAL A 282 -6.54 -13.23 -9.82
CA VAL A 282 -6.05 -13.56 -8.48
C VAL A 282 -7.22 -13.75 -7.52
N PHE A 283 -7.08 -14.67 -6.59
CA PHE A 283 -8.05 -14.88 -5.52
C PHE A 283 -7.40 -14.80 -4.14
N VAL A 284 -8.25 -14.61 -3.14
CA VAL A 284 -7.92 -14.64 -1.71
C VAL A 284 -8.89 -15.57 -0.99
N ASP A 285 -8.39 -16.33 -0.02
CA ASP A 285 -9.22 -17.05 0.94
C ASP A 285 -9.53 -16.14 2.15
N VAL A 286 -10.78 -16.13 2.58
CA VAL A 286 -11.25 -15.31 3.70
C VAL A 286 -12.13 -16.16 4.60
N THR A 287 -11.92 -16.05 5.92
CA THR A 287 -12.77 -16.70 6.91
C THR A 287 -14.12 -16.00 7.00
N VAL A 288 -15.22 -16.76 7.11
CA VAL A 288 -16.60 -16.22 7.10
C VAL A 288 -16.84 -15.18 8.21
N GLY A 289 -16.09 -15.27 9.32
CA GLY A 289 -16.15 -14.33 10.44
C GLY A 289 -15.44 -12.98 10.19
N ASP A 290 -14.52 -12.90 9.22
CA ASP A 290 -13.57 -11.78 9.07
C ASP A 290 -14.16 -10.62 8.25
N LYS A 291 -15.14 -9.91 8.82
CA LYS A 291 -15.90 -8.87 8.12
C LYS A 291 -15.03 -7.70 7.67
N ASN A 292 -14.02 -7.30 8.44
CA ASN A 292 -13.13 -6.21 8.05
C ASN A 292 -12.22 -6.63 6.89
N ILE A 293 -11.76 -7.90 6.88
CA ILE A 293 -10.98 -8.42 5.75
C ILE A 293 -11.84 -8.45 4.48
N VAL A 294 -13.10 -8.88 4.57
CA VAL A 294 -14.05 -8.85 3.45
C VAL A 294 -14.26 -7.42 2.93
N ASP A 295 -14.48 -6.46 3.82
CA ASP A 295 -14.64 -5.04 3.45
C ASP A 295 -13.36 -4.46 2.81
N PHE A 296 -12.19 -4.83 3.34
CA PHE A 296 -10.89 -4.42 2.80
C PHE A 296 -10.72 -4.89 1.35
N PHE A 297 -10.93 -6.18 1.07
CA PHE A 297 -10.81 -6.72 -0.29
C PHE A 297 -11.93 -6.23 -1.22
N SER A 298 -13.15 -6.02 -0.70
CA SER A 298 -14.26 -5.45 -1.47
C SER A 298 -13.95 -4.04 -1.96
N LYS A 299 -13.38 -3.18 -1.10
CA LYS A 299 -12.92 -1.82 -1.47
C LYS A 299 -11.80 -1.83 -2.50
N LEU A 300 -11.06 -2.93 -2.58
CA LEU A 300 -10.03 -3.22 -3.57
C LEU A 300 -10.57 -3.96 -4.80
N GLY A 301 -11.89 -4.02 -4.97
CA GLY A 301 -12.56 -4.56 -6.16
C GLY A 301 -12.51 -6.08 -6.30
N PHE A 302 -12.28 -6.80 -5.20
CA PHE A 302 -12.51 -8.25 -5.18
C PHE A 302 -13.99 -8.55 -5.00
N LEU A 303 -14.46 -9.60 -5.67
CA LEU A 303 -15.84 -10.06 -5.61
C LEU A 303 -15.89 -11.50 -5.11
N GLU A 304 -16.91 -11.84 -4.35
CA GLU A 304 -17.13 -13.22 -3.90
C GLU A 304 -17.28 -14.17 -5.10
N ILE A 305 -16.56 -15.28 -5.08
CA ILE A 305 -16.66 -16.35 -6.08
C ILE A 305 -17.72 -17.34 -5.61
N ALA A 306 -18.96 -17.13 -6.03
CA ALA A 306 -20.05 -18.05 -5.69
C ALA A 306 -19.89 -19.39 -6.43
N HIS A 307 -19.91 -20.51 -5.70
CA HIS A 307 -19.96 -21.85 -6.30
C HIS A 307 -21.06 -22.70 -5.65
N PRO A 308 -22.11 -23.10 -6.42
CA PRO A 308 -23.14 -23.98 -5.89
C PRO A 308 -22.55 -25.34 -5.52
N GLY A 309 -22.55 -25.68 -4.23
CA GLY A 309 -22.03 -26.95 -3.71
C GLY A 309 -20.69 -26.85 -2.96
N PHE A 310 -20.09 -25.66 -2.86
CA PHE A 310 -18.94 -25.43 -1.99
C PHE A 310 -19.37 -24.57 -0.79
N HIS A 311 -19.69 -25.24 0.31
CA HIS A 311 -19.83 -24.62 1.62
C HIS A 311 -18.79 -25.27 2.53
N VAL A 312 -17.55 -24.76 2.48
CA VAL A 312 -16.69 -24.93 3.66
C VAL A 312 -17.28 -23.97 4.68
N GLU A 313 -17.75 -24.48 5.82
CA GLU A 313 -18.47 -23.69 6.82
C GLU A 313 -17.66 -22.48 7.30
N ASP A 314 -16.33 -22.55 7.17
CA ASP A 314 -15.40 -21.57 7.74
C ASP A 314 -14.75 -20.63 6.73
N VAL A 315 -14.64 -20.97 5.44
CA VAL A 315 -13.83 -20.21 4.45
C VAL A 315 -14.53 -20.09 3.11
N PHE A 316 -14.46 -18.90 2.51
CA PHE A 316 -14.90 -18.63 1.14
C PHE A 316 -13.82 -17.86 0.37
N TYR A 317 -14.03 -17.70 -0.94
CA TYR A 317 -13.05 -17.09 -1.84
C TYR A 317 -13.56 -15.81 -2.47
N MET A 318 -12.69 -14.80 -2.55
CA MET A 318 -12.94 -13.59 -3.33
C MET A 318 -11.93 -13.51 -4.47
N GLY A 319 -12.37 -13.10 -5.65
CA GLY A 319 -11.58 -13.06 -6.87
C GLY A 319 -11.58 -11.68 -7.51
N ARG A 320 -10.48 -11.38 -8.21
CA ARG A 320 -10.34 -10.22 -9.08
C ARG A 320 -9.65 -10.63 -10.38
N THR A 321 -10.15 -10.12 -11.52
CA THR A 321 -9.51 -10.27 -12.83
C THR A 321 -8.81 -8.98 -13.23
N PHE A 322 -7.78 -9.09 -14.06
CA PHE A 322 -6.97 -7.98 -14.57
C PHE A 322 -6.35 -8.33 -15.92
#